data_AF-A0A2H0KM76-F1
#
_entry.id   AF-A0A2H0KM76-F1
#
_cell.length_a   1.000
_cell.length_b   1.000
_cell.length_c   1.000
_cell.angle_alpha   90.00
_cell.angle_beta   90.00
_cell.angle_gamma   90.00
#
_symmetry.space_group_name_H-M   'P 1'
#
loop_
_entity.id
_entity.type
_entity.pdbx_description
1 polymer ?
#
loop_
_entity_poly.entity_id
_entity_poly.type
_entity_poly.pdbx_seq_one_letter_code
_entity_poly.pdbx_strand_id
1 'polypeptide(L)'
;MIKKILPISVFVLIVVIIVLLGLQNMLNKNKPQQNSGVKPTLYQGKAGKSFIQPGNNVGKDDSPNITQITAEELKSILPVYAPDFSLEYSNRLQKYVVTTQTDEGESFYNEWLAQNTSYENELQNVIITKQTIQELHEALDYAKGSQLTPEKKAQQDAKIFTDTLNTLMNLPFLFMQSTTQPEENIDSPSPTPNKQTLKLTPTSSLPSPTHYALPSTSFTYYSQCSGPYDNVPLPQGCTICNAGCGPTSVAMILSSYIDTSLTPPKTIEIMEAKGARIGCFGSYISEIYSYLKGRGDLKISDFIIPSEKGLTADEVAKDLQGYTKSGWTIFVLANFKTDGGGHYFWVTDVKKNGDILAYDPYYGKQQAAPINENRYSPAPYYRYAFAIKKS
;
A
#
# COMPACT_ATOMS: atom_id res chain seq x y z
N MET A 1 -27.71 24.40 -41.54
CA MET A 1 -27.84 22.92 -41.50
C MET A 1 -27.99 22.43 -40.05
N ILE A 2 -28.91 23.02 -39.26
CA ILE A 2 -29.10 22.77 -37.81
C ILE A 2 -30.59 22.55 -37.53
N LYS A 3 -31.17 21.45 -38.02
CA LYS A 3 -32.58 21.10 -37.73
C LYS A 3 -32.82 19.62 -37.40
N LYS A 4 -31.76 18.81 -37.23
CA LYS A 4 -31.90 17.35 -37.01
C LYS A 4 -31.28 16.79 -35.72
N ILE A 5 -30.63 17.60 -34.88
CA ILE A 5 -29.96 17.12 -33.65
C ILE A 5 -30.86 17.24 -32.39
N LEU A 6 -31.89 18.08 -32.42
CA LEU A 6 -32.82 18.28 -31.30
C LEU A 6 -33.67 17.04 -30.91
N PRO A 7 -34.10 16.12 -31.80
CA PRO A 7 -34.99 15.04 -31.39
C PRO A 7 -34.28 13.92 -30.62
N ILE A 8 -32.96 13.74 -30.80
CA ILE A 8 -32.22 12.65 -30.15
C ILE A 8 -31.95 12.96 -28.67
N SER A 9 -31.60 14.20 -28.35
CA SER A 9 -31.32 14.62 -26.98
C SER A 9 -32.57 14.60 -26.08
N VAL A 10 -33.74 14.99 -26.64
CA VAL A 10 -35.02 14.89 -25.92
C VAL A 10 -35.41 13.42 -25.68
N PHE A 11 -35.16 12.53 -26.65
CA PHE A 11 -35.46 11.11 -26.49
C PHE A 11 -34.60 10.45 -25.39
N VAL A 12 -33.30 10.73 -25.36
CA VAL A 12 -32.40 10.21 -24.31
C VAL A 12 -32.82 10.70 -22.92
N LEU A 13 -33.19 11.99 -22.80
CA LEU A 13 -33.67 12.55 -21.53
C LEU A 13 -34.94 11.85 -21.02
N ILE A 14 -35.88 11.54 -21.92
CA ILE A 14 -37.12 10.82 -21.58
C ILE A 14 -36.81 9.41 -21.07
N VAL A 15 -35.89 8.69 -21.72
CA VAL A 15 -35.49 7.33 -21.30
C VAL A 15 -34.85 7.37 -19.90
N VAL A 16 -33.98 8.34 -19.62
CA VAL A 16 -33.36 8.50 -18.29
C VAL A 16 -34.41 8.77 -17.21
N ILE A 17 -35.40 9.63 -17.48
CA ILE A 17 -36.48 9.92 -16.52
C ILE A 17 -37.30 8.65 -16.22
N ILE A 18 -37.60 7.83 -17.24
CA ILE A 18 -38.36 6.58 -17.04
C ILE A 18 -37.57 5.58 -16.17
N VAL A 19 -36.26 5.45 -16.39
CA VAL A 19 -35.39 4.58 -15.58
C VAL A 19 -35.33 5.06 -14.12
N LEU A 20 -35.18 6.37 -13.91
CA LEU A 20 -35.13 6.95 -12.57
C LEU A 20 -36.45 6.76 -11.81
N LEU A 21 -37.60 6.94 -12.47
CA LEU A 21 -38.91 6.69 -11.86
C LEU A 21 -39.13 5.20 -11.52
N GLY A 22 -38.63 4.29 -12.36
CA GLY A 22 -38.63 2.84 -12.09
C GLY A 22 -37.82 2.48 -10.84
N LEU A 23 -36.60 3.01 -10.72
CA LEU A 23 -35.73 2.81 -9.56
C LEU A 23 -36.35 3.36 -8.27
N GLN A 24 -36.95 4.55 -8.33
CA GLN A 24 -37.60 5.17 -7.17
C GLN A 24 -38.78 4.31 -6.64
N ASN A 25 -39.54 3.69 -7.55
CA ASN A 25 -40.66 2.83 -7.20
C ASN A 25 -40.20 1.49 -6.61
N MET A 26 -39.03 0.97 -7.01
CA MET A 26 -38.44 -0.23 -6.40
C MET A 26 -37.89 0.05 -5.00
N LEU A 27 -37.26 1.21 -4.78
CA LEU A 27 -36.74 1.61 -3.45
C LEU A 27 -37.86 1.80 -2.42
N ASN A 28 -39.02 2.30 -2.84
CA ASN A 28 -40.16 2.49 -1.94
C ASN A 28 -40.86 1.19 -1.53
N LYS A 29 -40.68 0.09 -2.27
CA LYS A 29 -41.32 -1.21 -1.94
C LYS A 29 -40.56 -2.03 -0.89
N ASN A 30 -39.33 -1.65 -0.55
CA ASN A 30 -38.44 -2.47 0.27
C ASN A 30 -38.06 -1.85 1.64
N LYS A 31 -38.90 -1.00 2.25
CA LYS A 31 -38.64 -0.57 3.65
C LYS A 31 -39.11 -1.65 4.63
N PRO A 32 -38.20 -2.33 5.36
CA PRO A 32 -38.60 -3.30 6.39
C PRO A 32 -39.20 -2.58 7.61
N GLN A 33 -40.25 -3.19 8.19
CA GLN A 33 -40.83 -2.73 9.44
C GLN A 33 -39.83 -2.91 10.60
N GLN A 34 -39.56 -1.83 11.33
CA GLN A 34 -38.74 -1.84 12.54
C GLN A 34 -39.44 -2.61 13.66
N ASN A 35 -38.83 -3.69 14.12
CA ASN A 35 -39.14 -4.32 15.41
C ASN A 35 -38.20 -3.78 16.49
N SER A 36 -38.81 -3.34 17.57
CA SER A 36 -38.17 -2.70 18.72
C SER A 36 -37.60 -3.74 19.69
N GLY A 37 -36.34 -3.53 20.09
CA GLY A 37 -35.93 -3.78 21.48
C GLY A 37 -34.81 -4.79 21.69
N VAL A 38 -33.61 -4.30 22.00
CA VAL A 38 -32.76 -4.78 23.09
C VAL A 38 -31.92 -3.58 23.60
N LYS A 39 -31.89 -3.36 24.92
CA LYS A 39 -31.04 -2.37 25.59
C LYS A 39 -29.68 -3.00 25.96
N PRO A 40 -28.53 -2.33 25.74
CA PRO A 40 -27.26 -2.77 26.30
C PRO A 40 -27.04 -2.28 27.73
N THR A 41 -26.46 -3.16 28.54
CA THR A 41 -26.05 -2.97 29.94
C THR A 41 -24.68 -2.30 30.04
N LEU A 42 -24.54 -1.35 30.94
CA LEU A 42 -23.34 -0.52 31.19
C LEU A 42 -22.31 -1.26 32.05
N TYR A 43 -21.03 -1.24 31.65
CA TYR A 43 -19.90 -1.68 32.47
C TYR A 43 -19.29 -0.47 33.19
N GLN A 44 -19.22 -0.53 34.53
CA GLN A 44 -18.62 0.51 35.39
C GLN A 44 -17.14 0.19 35.66
N GLY A 45 -16.23 1.04 35.18
CA GLY A 45 -14.84 1.13 35.64
C GLY A 45 -14.63 2.45 36.40
N LYS A 46 -14.09 2.37 37.62
CA LYS A 46 -14.04 3.44 38.62
C LYS A 46 -12.58 3.76 38.99
N ALA A 47 -12.14 5.00 38.74
CA ALA A 47 -11.13 5.81 39.46
C ALA A 47 -10.66 6.92 38.51
N GLY A 48 -10.52 8.20 38.85
CA GLY A 48 -10.70 8.95 40.07
C GLY A 48 -9.98 10.30 39.90
N LYS A 49 -10.61 11.40 40.36
CA LYS A 49 -10.06 12.59 41.04
C LYS A 49 -10.84 13.85 40.66
N SER A 50 -11.42 14.40 41.72
CA SER A 50 -12.16 15.65 41.80
C SER A 50 -11.19 16.84 41.84
N PHE A 51 -11.55 17.91 41.13
CA PHE A 51 -11.27 19.28 41.55
C PHE A 51 -12.55 20.12 41.34
N ILE A 52 -12.99 20.75 42.42
CA ILE A 52 -14.07 21.74 42.56
C ILE A 52 -13.30 23.05 42.86
N GLN A 53 -13.49 24.22 42.22
CA GLN A 53 -14.64 25.17 42.18
C GLN A 53 -14.16 26.50 41.49
N PRO A 54 -14.89 27.64 41.46
CA PRO A 54 -16.27 27.96 41.03
C PRO A 54 -16.35 29.03 39.90
N GLY A 55 -17.51 29.05 39.20
CA GLY A 55 -18.34 30.26 39.03
C GLY A 55 -18.00 31.29 37.93
N ASN A 56 -18.85 31.37 36.90
CA ASN A 56 -19.90 32.40 36.79
C ASN A 56 -20.67 32.30 35.45
N ASN A 57 -21.99 32.31 35.55
CA ASN A 57 -22.95 32.25 34.45
C ASN A 57 -23.04 33.59 33.70
N VAL A 58 -22.92 33.55 32.37
CA VAL A 58 -23.63 34.47 31.46
C VAL A 58 -24.06 33.64 30.24
N GLY A 59 -25.36 33.58 30.00
CA GLY A 59 -25.96 32.74 28.96
C GLY A 59 -25.46 33.07 27.56
N LYS A 60 -25.17 32.01 26.78
CA LYS A 60 -24.96 32.07 25.34
C LYS A 60 -25.14 30.67 24.76
N ASP A 61 -26.15 30.57 23.89
CA ASP A 61 -26.24 29.70 22.71
C ASP A 61 -25.71 28.26 22.87
N ASP A 62 -26.63 27.31 23.08
CA ASP A 62 -26.37 25.85 23.14
C ASP A 62 -26.07 25.26 21.75
N SER A 63 -25.19 25.89 20.97
CA SER A 63 -24.55 25.22 19.85
C SER A 63 -23.42 24.36 20.40
N PRO A 64 -23.38 23.03 20.10
CA PRO A 64 -22.32 22.17 20.60
C PRO A 64 -20.97 22.75 20.16
N ASN A 65 -20.11 23.02 21.14
CA ASN A 65 -18.76 23.50 20.92
C ASN A 65 -17.97 22.33 20.32
N ILE A 66 -18.03 22.17 18.99
CA ILE A 66 -17.27 21.15 18.26
C ILE A 66 -15.80 21.53 18.43
N THR A 67 -15.08 20.76 19.24
CA THR A 67 -13.64 20.88 19.38
C THR A 67 -13.04 20.66 17.99
N GLN A 68 -12.57 21.74 17.35
CA GLN A 68 -11.93 21.64 16.03
C GLN A 68 -10.63 20.86 16.19
N ILE A 69 -10.51 19.73 15.48
CA ILE A 69 -9.22 19.03 15.34
C ILE A 69 -8.21 19.98 14.68
N THR A 70 -7.05 20.13 15.32
CA THR A 70 -5.94 20.93 14.79
C THR A 70 -5.31 20.24 13.57
N ALA A 71 -4.61 21.00 12.73
CA ALA A 71 -3.98 20.45 11.52
C ALA A 71 -2.88 19.43 11.90
N GLU A 72 -2.21 19.67 13.02
CA GLU A 72 -1.18 18.83 13.60
C GLU A 72 -1.76 17.50 14.12
N GLU A 73 -2.90 17.56 14.82
CA GLU A 73 -3.63 16.36 15.23
C GLU A 73 -4.07 15.58 14.00
N LEU A 74 -4.72 16.21 13.02
CA LEU A 74 -5.17 15.53 11.80
C LEU A 74 -4.01 14.86 11.03
N LYS A 75 -2.84 15.51 10.97
CA LYS A 75 -1.61 14.96 10.40
C LYS A 75 -1.06 13.75 11.16
N SER A 76 -1.32 13.66 12.47
CA SER A 76 -0.85 12.55 13.30
C SER A 76 -1.74 11.30 13.18
N ILE A 77 -2.99 11.47 12.75
CA ILE A 77 -3.96 10.37 12.59
C ILE A 77 -3.97 9.87 11.15
N LEU A 78 -3.90 10.78 10.17
CA LEU A 78 -3.92 10.42 8.77
C LEU A 78 -2.62 9.70 8.36
N PRO A 79 -2.67 8.84 7.35
CA PRO A 79 -1.48 8.18 6.84
C PRO A 79 -0.72 9.14 5.90
N VAL A 80 -0.10 10.18 6.48
CA VAL A 80 0.50 11.33 5.76
C VAL A 80 1.79 10.97 4.99
N TYR A 81 2.25 9.71 5.04
CA TYR A 81 3.56 9.30 4.52
C TYR A 81 3.51 8.34 3.33
N ALA A 82 2.59 8.57 2.40
CA ALA A 82 2.65 7.97 1.07
C ALA A 82 2.81 9.10 0.03
N PRO A 83 3.68 8.93 -0.99
CA PRO A 83 3.91 9.95 -2.03
C PRO A 83 2.64 10.36 -2.79
N ASP A 84 1.63 9.50 -2.77
CA ASP A 84 0.35 9.70 -3.42
C ASP A 84 -0.66 10.47 -2.55
N PHE A 85 -0.23 10.99 -1.39
CA PHE A 85 -1.09 11.67 -0.43
C PHE A 85 -0.55 13.05 -0.10
N SER A 86 -1.40 14.06 -0.23
CA SER A 86 -1.21 15.33 0.47
C SER A 86 -2.42 15.65 1.33
N LEU A 87 -2.16 16.34 2.44
CA LEU A 87 -3.17 16.85 3.34
C LEU A 87 -2.95 18.34 3.51
N GLU A 88 -3.90 19.14 3.04
CA GLU A 88 -3.82 20.59 3.06
C GLU A 88 -5.10 21.19 3.65
N TYR A 89 -4.98 22.24 4.47
CA TYR A 89 -6.17 22.96 4.95
C TYR A 89 -6.56 24.06 3.97
N SER A 90 -7.80 24.02 3.50
CA SER A 90 -8.35 25.04 2.61
C SER A 90 -9.11 26.09 3.40
N ASN A 91 -8.48 27.25 3.63
CA ASN A 91 -9.13 28.41 4.24
C ASN A 91 -10.41 28.82 3.48
N ARG A 92 -10.44 28.59 2.17
CA ARG A 92 -11.59 28.94 1.34
C ARG A 92 -12.76 27.98 1.50
N LEU A 93 -12.47 26.69 1.66
CA LEU A 93 -13.50 25.65 1.88
C LEU A 93 -13.83 25.48 3.37
N GLN A 94 -13.01 26.03 4.26
CA GLN A 94 -13.03 25.78 5.70
C GLN A 94 -12.99 24.27 6.00
N LYS A 95 -12.23 23.54 5.20
CA LYS A 95 -12.12 22.06 5.23
C LYS A 95 -10.69 21.64 4.95
N TYR A 96 -10.30 20.49 5.50
CA TYR A 96 -9.10 19.78 5.07
C TYR A 96 -9.35 19.11 3.73
N VAL A 97 -8.33 19.08 2.89
CA VAL A 97 -8.34 18.44 1.57
C VAL A 97 -7.27 17.36 1.60
N VAL A 98 -7.71 16.11 1.46
CA VAL A 98 -6.85 14.97 1.22
C VAL A 98 -6.81 14.76 -0.29
N THR A 99 -5.66 15.02 -0.90
CA THR A 99 -5.44 14.74 -2.31
C THR A 99 -4.84 13.35 -2.46
N THR A 100 -5.50 12.48 -3.21
CA THR A 100 -5.01 11.15 -3.59
C THR A 100 -4.56 11.16 -5.05
N GLN A 101 -3.30 10.84 -5.33
CA GLN A 101 -2.78 10.88 -6.71
C GLN A 101 -3.16 9.64 -7.54
N THR A 102 -3.55 8.56 -6.86
CA THR A 102 -3.80 7.23 -7.46
C THR A 102 -5.10 6.61 -6.92
N ASP A 103 -5.63 5.61 -7.63
CA ASP A 103 -6.79 4.82 -7.19
C ASP A 103 -6.46 4.00 -5.94
N GLU A 104 -5.20 3.55 -5.85
CA GLU A 104 -4.64 2.87 -4.69
C GLU A 104 -4.58 3.79 -3.46
N GLY A 105 -4.26 5.07 -3.65
CA GLY A 105 -4.32 6.06 -2.59
C GLY A 105 -5.76 6.28 -2.08
N GLU A 106 -6.73 6.40 -2.98
CA GLU A 106 -8.13 6.49 -2.57
C GLU A 106 -8.60 5.24 -1.81
N SER A 107 -8.26 4.05 -2.33
CA SER A 107 -8.58 2.76 -1.69
C SER A 107 -7.97 2.66 -0.30
N PHE A 108 -6.72 3.09 -0.13
CA PHE A 108 -6.02 3.08 1.15
C PHE A 108 -6.60 4.09 2.15
N TYR A 109 -7.02 5.29 1.70
CA TYR A 109 -7.73 6.23 2.59
C TYR A 109 -9.02 5.60 3.11
N ASN A 110 -9.79 4.96 2.22
CA ASN A 110 -11.05 4.34 2.58
C ASN A 110 -10.87 3.16 3.53
N GLU A 111 -9.82 2.35 3.32
CA GLU A 111 -9.44 1.29 4.24
C GLU A 111 -9.02 1.84 5.61
N TRP A 112 -8.20 2.88 5.64
CA TRP A 112 -7.82 3.57 6.88
C TRP A 112 -9.05 4.11 7.61
N LEU A 113 -9.98 4.76 6.90
CA LEU A 113 -11.23 5.28 7.47
C LEU A 113 -12.08 4.16 8.08
N ALA A 114 -12.20 3.03 7.38
CA ALA A 114 -12.95 1.87 7.87
C ALA A 114 -12.34 1.26 9.14
N GLN A 115 -11.02 1.38 9.33
CA GLN A 115 -10.31 0.92 10.52
C GLN A 115 -10.31 1.96 11.66
N ASN A 116 -10.64 3.22 11.37
CA ASN A 116 -10.54 4.36 12.28
C ASN A 116 -11.90 5.06 12.45
N THR A 117 -12.97 4.27 12.60
CA THR A 117 -14.36 4.77 12.72
C THR A 117 -14.58 5.71 13.90
N SER A 118 -13.71 5.71 14.90
CA SER A 118 -13.75 6.68 16.01
C SER A 118 -13.58 8.13 15.58
N TYR A 119 -13.09 8.39 14.36
CA TYR A 119 -12.88 9.73 13.81
C TYR A 119 -13.93 10.14 12.77
N GLU A 120 -14.99 9.34 12.56
CA GLU A 120 -15.98 9.57 11.50
C GLU A 120 -16.64 10.95 11.60
N ASN A 121 -16.88 11.46 12.82
CA ASN A 121 -17.48 12.77 13.04
C ASN A 121 -16.50 13.91 12.74
N GLU A 122 -15.23 13.75 13.10
CA GLU A 122 -14.19 14.74 12.91
C GLU A 122 -13.75 14.81 11.44
N LEU A 123 -13.89 13.72 10.70
CA LEU A 123 -13.60 13.61 9.28
C LEU A 123 -14.70 14.15 8.36
N GLN A 124 -15.87 14.56 8.89
CA GLN A 124 -16.89 15.28 8.11
C GLN A 124 -16.38 16.62 7.51
N ASN A 125 -15.27 17.11 8.05
CA ASN A 125 -14.57 18.31 7.60
C ASN A 125 -13.42 18.03 6.61
N VAL A 126 -13.31 16.80 6.10
CA VAL A 126 -12.32 16.40 5.10
C VAL A 126 -12.98 16.23 3.72
N ILE A 127 -12.33 16.74 2.68
CA ILE A 127 -12.64 16.51 1.28
C ILE A 127 -11.57 15.56 0.74
N ILE A 128 -11.98 14.45 0.16
CA ILE A 128 -11.08 13.54 -0.56
C ILE A 128 -11.23 13.83 -2.04
N THR A 129 -10.12 14.01 -2.75
CA THR A 129 -10.15 14.33 -4.18
C THR A 129 -8.86 13.89 -4.86
N LYS A 130 -8.90 13.71 -6.18
CA LYS A 130 -7.68 13.58 -7.00
C LYS A 130 -7.11 14.91 -7.46
N GLN A 131 -7.87 15.98 -7.26
CA GLN A 131 -7.47 17.34 -7.61
C GLN A 131 -6.62 17.96 -6.50
N THR A 132 -5.66 18.77 -6.91
CA THR A 132 -4.95 19.65 -5.99
C THR A 132 -5.92 20.68 -5.38
N ILE A 133 -5.53 21.25 -4.24
CA ILE A 133 -6.31 22.32 -3.60
C ILE A 133 -6.53 23.53 -4.52
N GLN A 134 -5.54 23.82 -5.39
CA GLN A 134 -5.59 24.90 -6.36
C GLN A 134 -6.65 24.64 -7.44
N GLU A 135 -6.67 23.43 -8.02
CA GLU A 135 -7.68 23.03 -9.00
C GLU A 135 -9.10 23.05 -8.42
N LEU A 136 -9.25 22.65 -7.16
CA LEU A 136 -10.52 22.76 -6.42
C LEU A 136 -10.96 24.23 -6.28
N HIS A 137 -10.03 25.14 -5.95
CA HIS A 137 -10.34 26.57 -5.83
C HIS A 137 -10.75 27.17 -7.18
N GLU A 138 -10.05 26.81 -8.25
CA GLU A 138 -10.37 27.23 -9.61
C GLU A 138 -11.75 26.72 -10.05
N ALA A 139 -12.09 25.46 -9.76
CA ALA A 139 -13.42 24.91 -10.02
C ALA A 139 -14.53 25.67 -9.26
N LEU A 140 -14.26 26.11 -8.02
CA LEU A 140 -15.20 26.91 -7.23
C LEU A 140 -15.34 28.34 -7.73
N ASP A 141 -14.24 29.00 -8.12
CA ASP A 141 -14.29 30.33 -8.74
C ASP A 141 -15.11 30.29 -10.03
N TYR A 142 -14.86 29.25 -10.82
CA TYR A 142 -15.58 29.03 -12.06
C TYR A 142 -17.08 28.91 -11.83
N ALA A 143 -17.48 28.07 -10.86
CA ALA A 143 -18.88 27.85 -10.50
C ALA A 143 -19.58 29.11 -9.96
N LYS A 144 -18.82 30.04 -9.36
CA LYS A 144 -19.36 31.27 -8.76
C LYS A 144 -19.50 32.45 -9.72
N GLY A 145 -18.82 32.46 -10.89
CA GLY A 145 -18.72 33.71 -11.66
C GLY A 145 -18.52 33.65 -13.17
N SER A 146 -18.45 32.48 -13.82
CA SER A 146 -18.05 32.47 -15.24
C SER A 146 -19.24 32.56 -16.21
N GLN A 147 -19.48 33.75 -16.79
CA GLN A 147 -20.11 33.85 -18.11
C GLN A 147 -19.15 33.29 -19.16
N LEU A 148 -19.10 31.95 -19.33
CA LEU A 148 -18.41 31.41 -20.49
C LEU A 148 -19.23 31.60 -21.74
N THR A 149 -18.51 31.79 -22.84
CA THR A 149 -19.10 31.60 -24.16
C THR A 149 -19.70 30.19 -24.23
N PRO A 150 -20.87 30.03 -24.87
CA PRO A 150 -21.60 28.75 -24.92
C PRO A 150 -20.74 27.55 -25.36
N GLU A 151 -19.71 27.81 -26.17
CA GLU A 151 -18.81 26.79 -26.72
C GLU A 151 -17.85 26.19 -25.68
N LYS A 152 -17.23 27.02 -24.82
CA LYS A 152 -16.37 26.52 -23.73
C LYS A 152 -17.20 25.85 -22.64
N LYS A 153 -18.40 26.36 -22.37
CA LYS A 153 -19.36 25.73 -21.46
C LYS A 153 -19.75 24.33 -21.95
N ALA A 154 -20.05 24.15 -23.24
CA ALA A 154 -20.43 22.86 -23.79
C ALA A 154 -19.30 21.80 -23.73
N GLN A 155 -18.05 22.19 -23.98
CA GLN A 155 -16.90 21.28 -23.89
C GLN A 155 -16.63 20.84 -22.44
N GLN A 156 -16.79 21.76 -21.49
CA GLN A 156 -16.55 21.49 -20.08
C GLN A 156 -17.72 20.75 -19.42
N ASP A 157 -18.97 21.07 -19.79
CA ASP A 157 -20.17 20.32 -19.37
C ASP A 157 -20.09 18.87 -19.88
N ALA A 158 -19.57 18.65 -21.09
CA ALA A 158 -19.29 17.30 -21.59
C ALA A 158 -18.24 16.59 -20.72
N LYS A 159 -17.15 17.27 -20.33
CA LYS A 159 -16.14 16.68 -19.44
C LYS A 159 -16.69 16.36 -18.05
N ILE A 160 -17.39 17.30 -17.41
CA ILE A 160 -18.02 17.11 -16.10
C ILE A 160 -19.06 16.00 -16.16
N PHE A 161 -19.88 15.94 -17.21
CA PHE A 161 -20.84 14.86 -17.41
C PHE A 161 -20.13 13.51 -17.55
N THR A 162 -19.04 13.43 -18.31
CA THR A 162 -18.26 12.19 -18.48
C THR A 162 -17.61 11.76 -17.17
N ASP A 163 -17.03 12.68 -16.41
CA ASP A 163 -16.39 12.42 -15.13
C ASP A 163 -17.44 11.99 -14.07
N THR A 164 -18.63 12.60 -14.09
CA THR A 164 -19.76 12.24 -13.22
C THR A 164 -20.36 10.88 -13.61
N LEU A 165 -20.46 10.58 -14.91
CA LEU A 165 -20.93 9.27 -15.39
C LEU A 165 -19.94 8.16 -15.01
N ASN A 166 -18.64 8.41 -15.14
CA ASN A 166 -17.59 7.47 -14.73
C ASN A 166 -17.63 7.24 -13.21
N THR A 167 -17.87 8.29 -12.42
CA THR A 167 -18.03 8.18 -10.96
C THR A 167 -19.32 7.41 -10.60
N LEU A 168 -20.41 7.60 -11.34
CA LEU A 168 -21.67 6.90 -11.13
C LEU A 168 -21.63 5.43 -11.58
N MET A 169 -20.87 5.12 -12.62
CA MET A 169 -20.67 3.76 -13.16
C MET A 169 -19.62 2.97 -12.38
N ASN A 170 -18.73 3.65 -11.66
CA ASN A 170 -17.75 3.06 -10.73
C ASN A 170 -18.22 3.04 -9.27
N LEU A 171 -19.51 3.31 -9.00
CA LEU A 171 -20.15 2.99 -7.72
C LEU A 171 -20.68 1.54 -7.81
N PRO A 172 -19.92 0.52 -7.35
CA PRO A 172 -20.49 -0.81 -7.25
C PRO A 172 -21.61 -0.80 -6.20
N PHE A 173 -22.74 -1.36 -6.62
CA PHE A 173 -23.81 -1.89 -5.77
C PHE A 173 -23.24 -2.53 -4.49
N LEU A 174 -23.19 -1.76 -3.40
CA LEU A 174 -23.03 -2.26 -2.04
C LEU A 174 -24.42 -2.77 -1.61
N PHE A 175 -24.48 -4.03 -1.17
CA PHE A 175 -25.68 -4.86 -0.89
C PHE A 175 -26.20 -5.71 -2.06
N MET A 176 -25.49 -6.81 -2.37
CA MET A 176 -26.04 -8.18 -2.37
C MET A 176 -24.95 -9.16 -2.84
N GLN A 177 -24.43 -9.98 -1.93
CA GLN A 177 -24.20 -11.42 -2.13
C GLN A 177 -23.62 -12.04 -0.85
N SER A 178 -24.54 -12.46 0.02
CA SER A 178 -24.35 -13.60 0.90
C SER A 178 -25.07 -14.76 0.23
N THR A 179 -24.37 -15.86 -0.09
CA THR A 179 -24.69 -17.26 0.29
C THR A 179 -23.87 -18.27 -0.50
N THR A 180 -23.20 -19.15 0.26
CA THR A 180 -22.96 -20.60 0.04
C THR A 180 -22.30 -21.08 -1.25
N GLN A 181 -21.08 -21.62 -1.13
CA GLN A 181 -20.55 -22.65 -2.03
C GLN A 181 -20.92 -24.05 -1.52
N PRO A 182 -21.24 -25.00 -2.41
CA PRO A 182 -21.38 -26.41 -2.06
C PRO A 182 -20.02 -27.12 -2.04
N GLU A 183 -19.90 -28.08 -1.11
CA GLU A 183 -18.81 -29.06 -1.05
C GLU A 183 -18.80 -29.93 -2.32
N GLU A 184 -17.67 -29.98 -3.03
CA GLU A 184 -17.38 -31.08 -3.94
C GLU A 184 -16.20 -31.91 -3.42
N ASN A 185 -16.54 -33.18 -3.23
CA ASN A 185 -15.74 -34.28 -2.77
C ASN A 185 -15.13 -34.96 -4.01
N ILE A 186 -13.80 -34.93 -4.16
CA ILE A 186 -13.10 -35.71 -5.19
C ILE A 186 -11.95 -36.49 -4.55
N ASP A 187 -12.22 -37.76 -4.29
CA ASP A 187 -11.23 -38.82 -4.14
C ASP A 187 -10.45 -39.01 -5.45
N SER A 188 -9.12 -38.97 -5.39
CA SER A 188 -8.29 -39.62 -6.41
C SER A 188 -6.96 -40.11 -5.84
N PRO A 189 -6.58 -41.38 -6.13
CA PRO A 189 -5.43 -42.03 -5.52
C PRO A 189 -4.10 -41.59 -6.15
N SER A 190 -3.13 -41.34 -5.28
CA SER A 190 -1.75 -40.99 -5.58
C SER A 190 -0.94 -42.22 -6.07
N PRO A 191 -0.17 -42.14 -7.17
CA PRO A 191 0.77 -43.18 -7.54
C PRO A 191 2.12 -42.98 -6.84
N THR A 192 2.52 -44.01 -6.08
CA THR A 192 3.81 -44.15 -5.39
C THR A 192 4.99 -44.16 -6.37
N PRO A 193 6.07 -43.37 -6.17
CA PRO A 193 7.28 -43.47 -6.98
C PRO A 193 8.18 -44.62 -6.52
N ASN A 194 8.53 -45.46 -7.48
CA ASN A 194 9.45 -46.59 -7.36
C ASN A 194 10.89 -46.10 -7.08
N LYS A 195 11.51 -46.60 -6.01
CA LYS A 195 12.96 -46.42 -5.75
C LYS A 195 13.76 -47.29 -6.72
N GLN A 196 14.38 -46.67 -7.73
CA GLN A 196 15.45 -47.29 -8.49
C GLN A 196 16.81 -46.68 -8.11
N THR A 197 17.65 -47.52 -7.53
CA THR A 197 19.02 -47.21 -7.14
C THR A 197 19.92 -47.30 -8.37
N LEU A 198 20.30 -46.14 -8.95
CA LEU A 198 21.31 -46.07 -10.01
C LEU A 198 22.71 -45.97 -9.39
N LYS A 199 23.50 -47.02 -9.62
CA LYS A 199 24.92 -47.12 -9.28
C LYS A 199 25.73 -46.49 -10.42
N LEU A 200 26.27 -45.29 -10.21
CA LEU A 200 27.15 -44.61 -11.18
C LEU A 200 28.63 -44.80 -10.78
N THR A 201 29.39 -45.31 -11.73
CA THR A 201 30.86 -45.47 -11.69
C THR A 201 31.52 -44.14 -12.07
N PRO A 202 32.59 -43.69 -11.39
CA PRO A 202 33.21 -42.40 -11.67
C PRO A 202 34.25 -42.52 -12.79
N THR A 203 34.08 -41.74 -13.87
CA THR A 203 35.13 -41.58 -14.89
C THR A 203 35.26 -40.11 -15.29
N SER A 204 36.47 -39.61 -15.02
CA SER A 204 37.23 -38.59 -15.76
C SER A 204 36.82 -37.11 -15.67
N SER A 205 37.81 -36.36 -15.17
CA SER A 205 38.00 -34.92 -15.05
C SER A 205 37.46 -34.06 -16.18
N LEU A 206 36.50 -33.19 -15.84
CA LEU A 206 36.32 -31.89 -16.51
C LEU A 206 37.21 -30.84 -15.83
N PRO A 207 37.74 -29.86 -16.59
CA PRO A 207 38.50 -28.76 -16.02
C PRO A 207 37.61 -27.94 -15.07
N SER A 208 38.08 -27.82 -13.82
CA SER A 208 37.41 -27.03 -12.78
C SER A 208 37.14 -25.62 -13.28
N PRO A 209 35.91 -25.10 -13.15
CA PRO A 209 35.65 -23.69 -13.38
C PRO A 209 36.49 -22.92 -12.37
N THR A 210 37.29 -21.98 -12.89
CA THR A 210 38.10 -21.06 -12.13
C THR A 210 37.23 -20.44 -11.04
N HIS A 211 37.46 -20.85 -9.79
CA HIS A 211 36.82 -20.25 -8.63
C HIS A 211 37.24 -18.78 -8.59
N TYR A 212 36.35 -17.89 -9.03
CA TYR A 212 36.42 -16.49 -8.64
C TYR A 212 36.40 -16.49 -7.12
N ALA A 213 37.52 -16.08 -6.50
CA ALA A 213 37.59 -15.89 -5.07
C ALA A 213 36.48 -14.89 -4.69
N LEU A 214 35.41 -15.40 -4.09
CA LEU A 214 34.35 -14.59 -3.52
C LEU A 214 35.00 -13.65 -2.50
N PRO A 215 34.74 -12.33 -2.55
CA PRO A 215 35.19 -11.41 -1.53
C PRO A 215 34.86 -11.94 -0.13
N SER A 216 35.83 -11.91 0.76
CA SER A 216 35.83 -12.58 2.07
C SER A 216 34.91 -11.97 3.13
N THR A 217 33.83 -11.32 2.74
CA THR A 217 32.83 -10.75 3.65
C THR A 217 31.50 -11.40 3.34
N SER A 218 31.30 -12.63 3.82
CA SER A 218 29.99 -13.27 3.74
C SER A 218 29.01 -12.48 4.61
N PHE A 219 28.08 -11.77 3.98
CA PHE A 219 26.96 -11.20 4.69
C PHE A 219 26.09 -12.30 5.28
N THR A 220 25.40 -11.98 6.38
CA THR A 220 24.45 -12.88 7.03
C THR A 220 23.23 -13.07 6.16
N TYR A 221 22.84 -14.32 5.92
CA TYR A 221 21.65 -14.69 5.16
C TYR A 221 20.57 -15.27 6.08
N TYR A 222 19.34 -14.81 5.89
CA TYR A 222 18.15 -15.38 6.49
C TYR A 222 17.13 -15.69 5.40
N SER A 223 16.64 -16.92 5.35
CA SER A 223 15.47 -17.25 4.53
C SER A 223 14.19 -16.88 5.28
N GLN A 224 13.18 -16.40 4.56
CA GLN A 224 11.84 -16.19 5.15
C GLN A 224 11.07 -17.50 5.29
N CYS A 225 11.39 -18.49 4.44
CA CYS A 225 10.79 -19.82 4.43
C CYS A 225 11.89 -20.87 4.41
N SER A 226 11.57 -22.09 4.83
CA SER A 226 12.49 -23.22 5.00
C SER A 226 13.64 -22.96 5.98
N GLY A 227 13.44 -22.06 6.93
CA GLY A 227 14.39 -21.68 7.98
C GLY A 227 13.80 -21.81 9.40
N PRO A 228 14.56 -21.42 10.43
CA PRO A 228 14.12 -21.54 11.83
C PRO A 228 13.01 -20.53 12.21
N TYR A 229 12.71 -19.57 11.34
CA TYR A 229 11.81 -18.45 11.62
C TYR A 229 10.48 -18.51 10.86
N ASP A 230 10.27 -19.53 10.03
CA ASP A 230 9.14 -19.62 9.09
C ASP A 230 7.78 -19.39 9.74
N ASN A 231 7.58 -19.94 10.94
CA ASN A 231 6.31 -19.97 11.65
C ASN A 231 6.16 -18.83 12.67
N VAL A 232 7.12 -17.90 12.73
CA VAL A 232 7.01 -16.74 13.62
C VAL A 232 5.87 -15.85 13.13
N PRO A 233 4.89 -15.51 13.99
CA PRO A 233 3.76 -14.68 13.59
C PRO A 233 4.20 -13.25 13.31
N LEU A 234 3.56 -12.61 12.33
CA LEU A 234 3.68 -11.16 12.15
C LEU A 234 2.63 -10.44 13.03
N PRO A 235 2.88 -9.19 13.43
CA PRO A 235 1.99 -8.41 14.30
C PRO A 235 0.53 -8.36 13.84
N GLN A 236 0.31 -8.21 12.54
CA GLN A 236 -1.03 -8.10 11.94
C GLN A 236 -1.45 -9.39 11.22
N GLY A 237 -1.03 -10.55 11.75
CA GLY A 237 -1.39 -11.88 11.26
C GLY A 237 -0.44 -12.46 10.22
N CYS A 238 -0.69 -13.73 9.84
CA CYS A 238 0.21 -14.55 9.03
C CYS A 238 1.58 -14.81 9.71
N THR A 239 2.48 -15.49 8.99
CA THR A 239 3.83 -15.81 9.47
C THR A 239 4.90 -15.12 8.61
N ILE A 240 6.15 -15.14 9.07
CA ILE A 240 7.31 -14.68 8.29
C ILE A 240 7.36 -15.38 6.92
N CYS A 241 7.07 -16.67 6.84
CA CYS A 241 7.11 -17.35 5.55
C CYS A 241 6.07 -16.81 4.56
N ASN A 242 4.88 -16.41 5.04
CA ASN A 242 3.82 -15.87 4.19
C ASN A 242 4.14 -14.46 3.65
N ALA A 243 4.63 -13.56 4.49
CA ALA A 243 4.71 -12.13 4.15
C ALA A 243 5.92 -11.38 4.74
N GLY A 244 6.91 -12.09 5.27
CA GLY A 244 8.05 -11.54 5.99
C GLY A 244 9.25 -11.10 5.13
N CYS A 245 9.12 -10.96 3.80
CA CYS A 245 10.25 -10.61 2.92
C CYS A 245 10.95 -9.30 3.31
N GLY A 246 10.16 -8.28 3.67
CA GLY A 246 10.65 -6.97 4.12
C GLY A 246 11.49 -7.05 5.41
N PRO A 247 10.90 -7.41 6.56
CA PRO A 247 11.64 -7.50 7.82
C PRO A 247 12.79 -8.52 7.77
N THR A 248 12.68 -9.60 7.00
CA THR A 248 13.79 -10.56 6.82
C THR A 248 14.95 -9.92 6.06
N SER A 249 14.69 -9.16 5.00
CA SER A 249 15.72 -8.42 4.27
C SER A 249 16.39 -7.34 5.12
N VAL A 250 15.61 -6.63 5.95
CA VAL A 250 16.13 -5.69 6.95
C VAL A 250 17.03 -6.41 7.96
N ALA A 251 16.62 -7.57 8.47
CA ALA A 251 17.43 -8.37 9.39
C ALA A 251 18.76 -8.81 8.76
N MET A 252 18.78 -9.19 7.48
CA MET A 252 20.03 -9.53 6.78
C MET A 252 21.00 -8.34 6.75
N ILE A 253 20.52 -7.13 6.44
CA ILE A 253 21.33 -5.91 6.45
C ILE A 253 21.87 -5.61 7.85
N LEU A 254 20.98 -5.61 8.85
CA LEU A 254 21.34 -5.23 10.21
C LEU A 254 22.28 -6.22 10.87
N SER A 255 22.05 -7.52 10.67
CA SER A 255 22.95 -8.56 11.17
C SER A 255 24.31 -8.56 10.49
N SER A 256 24.39 -8.08 9.25
CA SER A 256 25.63 -7.99 8.50
C SER A 256 26.45 -6.75 8.83
N TYR A 257 25.80 -5.61 9.10
CA TYR A 257 26.50 -4.35 9.34
C TYR A 257 26.65 -4.00 10.82
N ILE A 258 25.69 -4.37 11.65
CA ILE A 258 25.55 -3.83 13.00
C ILE A 258 25.79 -4.92 14.04
N ASP A 259 24.89 -5.89 14.14
CA ASP A 259 24.92 -6.92 15.18
C ASP A 259 24.21 -8.18 14.72
N THR A 260 24.93 -9.30 14.69
CA THR A 260 24.42 -10.64 14.34
C THR A 260 23.22 -11.10 15.17
N SER A 261 22.97 -10.52 16.34
CA SER A 261 21.78 -10.79 17.15
C SER A 261 20.46 -10.29 16.54
N LEU A 262 20.54 -9.40 15.54
CA LEU A 262 19.39 -8.82 14.83
C LEU A 262 18.83 -9.82 13.80
N THR A 263 18.14 -10.83 14.33
CA THR A 263 17.42 -11.87 13.59
C THR A 263 16.09 -11.34 13.01
N PRO A 264 15.40 -12.05 12.10
CA PRO A 264 14.10 -11.65 11.59
C PRO A 264 13.05 -11.40 12.70
N PRO A 265 12.88 -12.27 13.72
CA PRO A 265 11.94 -11.99 14.81
C PRO A 265 12.30 -10.73 15.60
N LYS A 266 13.59 -10.52 15.90
CA LYS A 266 14.02 -9.32 16.64
C LYS A 266 13.81 -8.04 15.84
N THR A 267 14.02 -8.12 14.53
CA THR A 267 13.81 -6.99 13.61
C THR A 267 12.32 -6.62 13.53
N ILE A 268 11.43 -7.60 13.49
CA ILE A 268 9.97 -7.38 13.53
C ILE A 268 9.58 -6.65 14.82
N GLU A 269 10.01 -7.15 15.98
CA GLU A 269 9.74 -6.53 17.29
C GLU A 269 10.17 -5.05 17.32
N ILE A 270 11.37 -4.75 16.80
CA ILE A 270 11.90 -3.38 16.78
C ILE A 270 11.10 -2.49 15.82
N MET A 271 10.79 -2.99 14.62
CA MET A 271 10.03 -2.23 13.62
C MET A 271 8.59 -1.96 14.11
N GLU A 272 7.92 -2.96 14.68
CA GLU A 272 6.60 -2.82 15.30
C GLU A 272 6.61 -1.80 16.43
N ALA A 273 7.62 -1.85 17.32
CA ALA A 273 7.78 -0.86 18.40
C ALA A 273 8.02 0.57 17.89
N LYS A 274 8.37 0.73 16.60
CA LYS A 274 8.49 2.03 15.91
C LYS A 274 7.25 2.40 15.09
N GLY A 275 6.16 1.62 15.21
CA GLY A 275 4.90 1.87 14.52
C GLY A 275 4.85 1.34 13.09
N ALA A 276 5.81 0.51 12.66
CA ALA A 276 5.75 -0.12 11.35
C ALA A 276 4.60 -1.13 11.28
N ARG A 277 3.87 -1.11 10.18
CA ARG A 277 2.79 -2.06 9.87
C ARG A 277 3.39 -3.27 9.18
N ILE A 278 3.25 -4.42 9.83
CA ILE A 278 3.81 -5.69 9.37
C ILE A 278 2.71 -6.75 9.52
N GLY A 279 2.25 -7.30 8.41
CA GLY A 279 1.12 -8.25 8.40
C GLY A 279 1.09 -9.13 7.16
N CYS A 280 -0.07 -9.74 6.90
CA CYS A 280 -0.30 -10.61 5.76
C CYS A 280 -0.03 -9.97 4.38
N PHE A 281 -0.12 -8.64 4.28
CA PHE A 281 0.17 -7.88 3.06
C PHE A 281 1.64 -7.41 2.97
N GLY A 282 2.48 -7.87 3.88
CA GLY A 282 3.89 -7.50 3.98
C GLY A 282 4.12 -6.28 4.87
N SER A 283 5.07 -5.45 4.47
CA SER A 283 5.44 -4.21 5.17
C SER A 283 5.57 -3.08 4.14
N TYR A 284 5.39 -1.84 4.58
CA TYR A 284 5.50 -0.69 3.69
C TYR A 284 6.95 -0.25 3.53
N ILE A 285 7.35 0.04 2.29
CA ILE A 285 8.73 0.46 2.02
C ILE A 285 9.06 1.81 2.65
N SER A 286 8.08 2.72 2.76
CA SER A 286 8.27 4.02 3.41
C SER A 286 8.61 3.88 4.90
N GLU A 287 7.99 2.91 5.58
CA GLU A 287 8.25 2.61 6.99
C GLU A 287 9.62 1.93 7.18
N ILE A 288 9.99 0.99 6.30
CA ILE A 288 11.33 0.40 6.28
C ILE A 288 12.40 1.46 6.03
N TYR A 289 12.18 2.34 5.05
CA TYR A 289 13.08 3.45 4.72
C TYR A 289 13.27 4.39 5.90
N SER A 290 12.16 4.83 6.53
CA SER A 290 12.18 5.68 7.71
C SER A 290 12.93 5.03 8.88
N TYR A 291 12.64 3.76 9.14
CA TYR A 291 13.33 2.97 10.17
C TYR A 291 14.83 2.91 9.95
N LEU A 292 15.28 2.51 8.75
CA LEU A 292 16.71 2.40 8.42
C LEU A 292 17.42 3.77 8.43
N LYS A 293 16.77 4.81 7.91
CA LYS A 293 17.30 6.19 7.89
C LYS A 293 17.49 6.77 9.29
N GLY A 294 16.65 6.36 10.25
CA GLY A 294 16.71 6.82 11.64
C GLY A 294 17.82 6.19 12.50
N ARG A 295 18.56 5.17 12.02
CA ARG A 295 19.45 4.39 12.90
C ARG A 295 20.79 5.05 13.25
N GLY A 296 21.27 6.03 12.50
CA GLY A 296 22.55 6.73 12.73
C GLY A 296 23.82 5.89 12.45
N ASP A 297 23.76 4.57 12.66
CA ASP A 297 24.80 3.60 12.33
C ASP A 297 24.82 3.18 10.85
N LEU A 298 23.83 3.64 10.06
CA LEU A 298 23.73 3.48 8.62
C LEU A 298 23.64 4.82 7.91
N LYS A 299 24.29 4.91 6.76
CA LYS A 299 24.06 5.92 5.72
C LYS A 299 23.04 5.38 4.73
N ILE A 300 22.00 6.16 4.47
CA ILE A 300 20.89 5.81 3.58
C ILE A 300 20.77 6.91 2.50
N SER A 301 20.71 6.52 1.22
CA SER A 301 20.48 7.47 0.12
C SER A 301 19.00 7.87 0.03
N ASP A 302 18.69 8.80 -0.86
CA ASP A 302 17.31 8.92 -1.37
C ASP A 302 16.96 7.72 -2.26
N PHE A 303 15.70 7.61 -2.68
CA PHE A 303 15.27 6.55 -3.59
C PHE A 303 16.00 6.71 -4.94
N ILE A 304 16.69 5.64 -5.35
CA ILE A 304 17.37 5.52 -6.64
C ILE A 304 16.36 5.18 -7.73
N ILE A 305 15.39 4.33 -7.39
CA ILE A 305 14.30 3.92 -8.27
C ILE A 305 13.00 4.34 -7.60
N PRO A 306 12.24 5.26 -8.19
CA PRO A 306 10.88 5.61 -7.76
C PRO A 306 9.87 5.29 -8.88
N SER A 307 9.75 4.00 -9.24
CA SER A 307 8.90 3.55 -10.36
C SER A 307 7.68 2.77 -9.86
N GLU A 308 6.48 3.32 -10.04
CA GLU A 308 5.26 2.61 -9.68
C GLU A 308 5.04 1.35 -10.51
N LYS A 309 5.32 1.43 -11.81
CA LYS A 309 5.12 0.34 -12.79
C LYS A 309 6.22 -0.72 -12.73
N GLY A 310 7.34 -0.40 -12.08
CA GLY A 310 8.54 -1.23 -12.06
C GLY A 310 9.37 -1.07 -13.35
N LEU A 311 10.68 -1.25 -13.22
CA LEU A 311 11.65 -1.25 -14.31
C LEU A 311 12.30 -2.63 -14.44
N THR A 312 12.68 -3.05 -15.63
CA THR A 312 13.40 -4.31 -15.86
C THR A 312 14.82 -4.26 -15.29
N ALA A 313 15.44 -5.43 -15.12
CA ALA A 313 16.83 -5.53 -14.68
C ALA A 313 17.80 -4.72 -15.56
N ASP A 314 17.62 -4.77 -16.88
CA ASP A 314 18.48 -4.05 -17.84
C ASP A 314 18.37 -2.52 -17.69
N GLU A 315 17.18 -2.01 -17.39
CA GLU A 315 16.94 -0.59 -17.17
C GLU A 315 17.62 -0.06 -15.90
N VAL A 316 17.72 -0.89 -14.85
CA VAL A 316 18.22 -0.45 -13.54
C VAL A 316 19.67 -0.83 -13.27
N ALA A 317 20.21 -1.85 -13.95
CA ALA A 317 21.51 -2.44 -13.64
C ALA A 317 22.64 -1.41 -13.62
N LYS A 318 22.64 -0.44 -14.54
CA LYS A 318 23.69 0.59 -14.62
C LYS A 318 23.70 1.49 -13.40
N ASP A 319 22.53 1.93 -12.95
CA ASP A 319 22.41 2.83 -11.79
C ASP A 319 22.76 2.09 -10.50
N LEU A 320 22.22 0.89 -10.32
CA LEU A 320 22.56 0.02 -9.18
C LEU A 320 24.06 -0.28 -9.12
N GLN A 321 24.69 -0.56 -10.27
CA GLN A 321 26.13 -0.81 -10.35
C GLN A 321 26.97 0.40 -9.92
N GLY A 322 26.52 1.63 -10.19
CA GLY A 322 27.22 2.83 -9.72
C GLY A 322 27.34 2.88 -8.19
N TYR A 323 26.25 2.51 -7.50
CA TYR A 323 26.21 2.41 -6.04
C TYR A 323 27.07 1.25 -5.52
N THR A 324 26.94 0.04 -6.09
CA THR A 324 27.70 -1.13 -5.60
C THR A 324 29.21 -0.96 -5.76
N LYS A 325 29.66 -0.39 -6.89
CA LYS A 325 31.09 -0.04 -7.09
C LYS A 325 31.62 0.97 -6.07
N SER A 326 30.73 1.78 -5.50
CA SER A 326 31.06 2.77 -4.47
C SER A 326 30.96 2.20 -3.04
N GLY A 327 30.82 0.88 -2.92
CA GLY A 327 30.73 0.16 -1.64
C GLY A 327 29.39 0.34 -0.93
N TRP A 328 28.32 0.67 -1.67
CA TRP A 328 26.96 0.63 -1.16
C TRP A 328 26.31 -0.72 -1.49
N THR A 329 25.30 -1.08 -0.72
CA THR A 329 24.37 -2.16 -1.07
C THR A 329 22.98 -1.56 -1.22
N ILE A 330 22.03 -2.26 -1.85
CA ILE A 330 20.73 -1.67 -2.20
C ILE A 330 19.60 -2.52 -1.64
N PHE A 331 18.69 -1.90 -0.89
CA PHE A 331 17.42 -2.51 -0.51
C PHE A 331 16.40 -2.26 -1.60
N VAL A 332 15.71 -3.32 -2.05
CA VAL A 332 14.85 -3.27 -3.23
C VAL A 332 13.46 -3.80 -2.88
N LEU A 333 12.43 -3.14 -3.41
CA LEU A 333 11.09 -3.67 -3.63
C LEU A 333 10.87 -3.84 -5.13
N ALA A 334 10.52 -5.04 -5.56
CA ALA A 334 10.17 -5.32 -6.94
C ALA A 334 8.91 -6.17 -7.04
N ASN A 335 8.28 -6.15 -8.21
CA ASN A 335 7.19 -7.07 -8.54
C ASN A 335 7.75 -8.28 -9.29
N PHE A 336 7.40 -9.49 -8.86
CA PHE A 336 7.75 -10.71 -9.59
C PHE A 336 6.71 -11.13 -10.62
N LYS A 337 5.64 -10.34 -10.78
CA LYS A 337 4.61 -10.50 -11.80
C LYS A 337 4.22 -9.13 -12.37
N THR A 338 3.70 -9.10 -13.59
CA THR A 338 3.25 -7.85 -14.22
C THR A 338 2.06 -7.21 -13.51
N ASP A 339 1.23 -8.02 -12.85
CA ASP A 339 0.04 -7.62 -12.08
C ASP A 339 0.31 -7.46 -10.58
N GLY A 340 1.59 -7.51 -10.14
CA GLY A 340 1.97 -7.31 -8.74
C GLY A 340 2.92 -8.37 -8.21
N GLY A 341 2.66 -8.83 -6.98
CA GLY A 341 3.58 -9.74 -6.27
C GLY A 341 4.83 -9.02 -5.79
N GLY A 342 4.62 -7.97 -4.98
CA GLY A 342 5.70 -7.22 -4.36
C GLY A 342 6.58 -8.11 -3.47
N HIS A 343 7.89 -7.97 -3.62
CA HIS A 343 8.88 -8.73 -2.88
C HIS A 343 10.09 -7.87 -2.56
N TYR A 344 10.59 -8.03 -1.34
CA TYR A 344 11.79 -7.34 -0.87
C TYR A 344 13.00 -8.25 -0.90
N PHE A 345 14.13 -7.70 -1.35
CA PHE A 345 15.43 -8.37 -1.33
C PHE A 345 16.56 -7.34 -1.21
N TRP A 346 17.76 -7.84 -0.95
CA TRP A 346 18.95 -7.01 -0.70
C TRP A 346 20.04 -7.26 -1.74
N VAL A 347 20.23 -6.30 -2.65
CA VAL A 347 21.27 -6.35 -3.69
C VAL A 347 22.61 -5.97 -3.09
N THR A 348 23.59 -6.85 -3.26
CA THR A 348 24.94 -6.66 -2.70
C THR A 348 25.99 -6.36 -3.77
N ASP A 349 25.75 -6.74 -5.03
CA ASP A 349 26.64 -6.43 -6.14
C ASP A 349 25.89 -6.40 -7.47
N VAL A 350 26.45 -5.70 -8.46
CA VAL A 350 25.98 -5.72 -9.86
C VAL A 350 27.18 -5.87 -10.78
N LYS A 351 27.29 -7.04 -11.41
CA LYS A 351 28.43 -7.38 -12.25
C LYS A 351 28.48 -6.55 -13.52
N LYS A 352 29.65 -6.52 -14.17
CA LYS A 352 29.88 -5.75 -15.41
C LYS A 352 28.92 -6.11 -16.55
N ASN A 353 28.44 -7.35 -16.60
CA ASN A 353 27.47 -7.84 -17.58
C ASN A 353 25.99 -7.52 -17.22
N GLY A 354 25.73 -6.81 -16.13
CA GLY A 354 24.38 -6.47 -15.69
C GLY A 354 23.71 -7.50 -14.77
N ASP A 355 24.40 -8.58 -14.39
CA ASP A 355 23.86 -9.52 -13.39
C ASP A 355 23.72 -8.83 -12.04
N ILE A 356 22.51 -8.81 -11.49
CA ILE A 356 22.18 -8.24 -10.19
C ILE A 356 22.26 -9.37 -9.14
N LEU A 357 23.23 -9.26 -8.23
CA LEU A 357 23.46 -10.25 -7.18
C LEU A 357 22.80 -9.84 -5.88
N ALA A 358 21.91 -10.69 -5.35
CA ALA A 358 21.12 -10.37 -4.18
C ALA A 358 21.02 -11.49 -3.14
N TYR A 359 20.81 -11.07 -1.90
CA TYR A 359 20.34 -11.86 -0.78
C TYR A 359 18.81 -11.77 -0.79
N ASP A 360 18.17 -12.76 -1.42
CA ASP A 360 16.72 -12.85 -1.52
C ASP A 360 16.17 -13.85 -0.49
N PRO A 361 15.30 -13.43 0.44
CA PRO A 361 14.84 -14.29 1.52
C PRO A 361 13.82 -15.36 1.07
N TYR A 362 13.16 -15.21 -0.08
CA TYR A 362 12.13 -16.15 -0.56
C TYR A 362 12.59 -16.99 -1.75
N TYR A 363 13.09 -16.34 -2.79
CA TYR A 363 13.52 -16.95 -4.04
C TYR A 363 14.94 -17.55 -3.91
N GLY A 364 15.72 -17.08 -2.92
CA GLY A 364 17.05 -17.60 -2.59
C GLY A 364 17.07 -18.74 -1.56
N LYS A 365 15.95 -19.10 -0.92
CA LYS A 365 15.90 -19.93 0.31
C LYS A 365 16.55 -21.32 0.26
N GLN A 366 16.83 -21.85 -0.93
CA GLN A 366 17.44 -23.18 -1.13
C GLN A 366 18.80 -23.10 -1.84
N GLN A 367 19.39 -21.92 -1.89
CA GLN A 367 20.57 -21.64 -2.69
C GLN A 367 21.60 -20.85 -1.89
N ALA A 368 22.86 -21.00 -2.26
CA ALA A 368 23.91 -20.17 -1.68
C ALA A 368 23.71 -18.72 -2.14
N ALA A 369 23.60 -17.79 -1.19
CA ALA A 369 23.57 -16.37 -1.46
C ALA A 369 24.99 -15.83 -1.77
N PRO A 370 25.11 -14.75 -2.58
CA PRO A 370 24.02 -14.10 -3.30
C PRO A 370 23.59 -14.88 -4.56
N ILE A 371 22.32 -14.78 -4.92
CA ILE A 371 21.77 -15.31 -6.17
C ILE A 371 21.74 -14.23 -7.27
N ASN A 372 21.72 -14.63 -8.54
CA ASN A 372 21.50 -13.70 -9.66
C ASN A 372 20.00 -13.50 -9.88
N GLU A 373 19.48 -12.30 -9.64
CA GLU A 373 18.06 -11.97 -9.84
C GLU A 373 17.63 -12.00 -11.30
N ASN A 374 18.56 -11.75 -12.25
CA ASN A 374 18.26 -11.74 -13.68
C ASN A 374 17.77 -13.11 -14.19
N ARG A 375 17.97 -14.20 -13.43
CA ARG A 375 17.47 -15.53 -13.78
C ARG A 375 15.94 -15.63 -13.83
N TYR A 376 15.23 -14.67 -13.26
CA TYR A 376 13.77 -14.62 -13.22
C TYR A 376 13.16 -13.83 -14.38
N SER A 377 13.99 -13.40 -15.35
CA SER A 377 13.59 -12.56 -16.47
C SER A 377 12.31 -13.07 -17.17
N PRO A 378 11.35 -12.18 -17.49
CA PRO A 378 11.46 -10.71 -17.52
C PRO A 378 11.29 -10.01 -16.16
N ALA A 379 10.99 -10.73 -15.08
CA ALA A 379 10.94 -10.21 -13.71
C ALA A 379 12.29 -10.42 -12.99
N PRO A 380 12.56 -9.78 -11.83
CA PRO A 380 11.74 -8.78 -11.14
C PRO A 380 11.63 -7.44 -11.86
N TYR A 381 10.47 -6.77 -11.70
CA TYR A 381 10.24 -5.37 -12.08
C TYR A 381 10.50 -4.45 -10.88
N TYR A 382 11.66 -3.80 -10.86
CA TYR A 382 12.18 -2.98 -9.77
C TYR A 382 11.33 -1.72 -9.59
N ARG A 383 10.58 -1.63 -8.50
CA ARG A 383 9.68 -0.50 -8.21
C ARG A 383 10.36 0.57 -7.38
N TYR A 384 10.96 0.14 -6.28
CA TYR A 384 11.61 1.05 -5.35
C TYR A 384 12.95 0.51 -4.89
N ALA A 385 13.94 1.39 -4.82
CA ALA A 385 15.25 1.01 -4.32
C ALA A 385 15.96 2.19 -3.66
N PHE A 386 16.71 1.93 -2.59
CA PHE A 386 17.58 2.92 -1.97
C PHE A 386 18.88 2.27 -1.48
N ALA A 387 19.98 3.03 -1.52
CA ALA A 387 21.30 2.57 -1.14
C ALA A 387 21.49 2.62 0.38
N ILE A 388 22.24 1.65 0.89
CA ILE A 388 22.59 1.47 2.28
C ILE A 388 24.10 1.22 2.38
N LYS A 389 24.74 1.93 3.29
CA LYS A 389 26.16 1.74 3.63
C LYS A 389 26.35 1.88 5.13
N LYS A 390 27.23 1.06 5.72
CA LYS A 390 27.64 1.23 7.11
C LYS A 390 28.33 2.60 7.28
N SER A 391 27.95 3.35 8.31
CA SER A 391 28.42 4.72 8.56
C SER A 391 29.94 4.83 8.71
#